data_AF-A0A967MWY7-F1
#
_entry.id   AF-A0A967MWY7-F1
#
_cell.length_a   1.000
_cell.length_b   1.000
_cell.length_c   1.000
_cell.angle_alpha   90.00
_cell.angle_beta   90.00
_cell.angle_gamma   90.00
#
_symmetry.space_group_name_H-M   'P 1'
#
loop_
_entity.id
_entity.type
_entity.pdbx_description
1 polymer ?
#
loop_
_entity_poly.entity_id
_entity_poly.type
_entity_poly.pdbx_seq_one_letter_code
_entity_poly.pdbx_strand_id
1 'polypeptide(L)' 'GAYVYPVVAPEFTNWRDEQRAWRNAAVLFDQSHHMVDLFISGKDALKLMSDTAINSMKGFAVNKAK' A
#
# COMPACT_ATOMS: atom_id res chain seq x y z
N GLY A 1 3.37 -21.32 8.58
CA GLY A 1 2.18 -20.77 9.25
C GLY A 1 1.31 -20.07 8.23
N ALA A 2 0.13 -19.58 8.62
CA ALA A 2 -0.73 -18.78 7.74
C ALA A 2 -0.13 -17.38 7.51
N TYR A 3 -0.34 -16.81 6.32
CA TYR A 3 -0.12 -15.38 6.05
C TYR A 3 -1.40 -14.63 6.45
N VAL A 4 -1.36 -13.95 7.59
CA VAL A 4 -2.53 -13.33 8.22
C VAL A 4 -2.56 -11.84 7.85
N TYR A 5 -3.73 -11.32 7.51
CA TYR A 5 -4.01 -9.88 7.53
C TYR A 5 -4.39 -9.52 8.97
N PRO A 6 -3.50 -8.89 9.74
CA PRO A 6 -3.64 -8.85 11.19
C PRO A 6 -4.47 -7.65 11.66
N VAL A 7 -4.90 -7.71 12.92
CA VAL A 7 -5.55 -6.63 13.70
C VAL A 7 -6.95 -6.24 13.23
N VAL A 8 -7.14 -5.90 11.96
CA VAL A 8 -8.44 -5.50 11.41
C VAL A 8 -9.43 -6.65 11.54
N ALA A 9 -10.67 -6.35 11.91
CA ALA A 9 -11.73 -7.34 12.01
C ALA A 9 -11.90 -8.09 10.66
N PRO A 10 -12.05 -9.43 10.66
CA PRO A 10 -12.22 -10.17 9.41
C PRO A 10 -13.44 -9.74 8.58
N GLU A 11 -14.50 -9.28 9.24
CA GLU A 11 -15.73 -8.76 8.63
C GLU A 11 -16.32 -7.66 9.54
N PHE A 12 -16.82 -6.56 8.97
CA PHE A 12 -17.61 -5.55 9.70
C PHE A 12 -19.12 -5.76 9.50
N THR A 13 -19.51 -6.24 8.32
CA THR A 13 -20.89 -6.64 8.00
C THR A 13 -20.92 -8.06 7.47
N ASN A 14 -20.38 -8.29 6.27
CA ASN A 14 -19.94 -9.58 5.73
C ASN A 14 -19.10 -9.34 4.47
N TRP A 15 -18.20 -10.26 4.15
CA TRP A 15 -17.25 -10.07 3.06
C TRP A 15 -17.90 -9.87 1.68
N ARG A 16 -19.09 -10.44 1.43
CA ARG A 16 -19.78 -10.34 0.13
C ARG A 16 -20.34 -8.94 -0.11
N ASP A 17 -20.98 -8.37 0.91
CA ASP A 17 -21.52 -7.02 0.81
C ASP A 17 -20.40 -5.97 0.82
N GLU A 18 -19.31 -6.21 1.56
CA GLU A 18 -18.12 -5.35 1.53
C GLU A 18 -17.45 -5.35 0.13
N GLN A 19 -17.34 -6.51 -0.52
CA GLN A 19 -16.89 -6.59 -1.91
C GLN A 19 -17.89 -5.93 -2.89
N ARG A 20 -19.20 -6.13 -2.68
CA ARG A 20 -20.24 -5.47 -3.50
C ARG A 20 -20.15 -3.94 -3.37
N ALA A 21 -19.86 -3.42 -2.18
CA ALA A 21 -19.76 -2.01 -1.89
C ALA A 21 -18.58 -1.34 -2.61
N TRP A 22 -17.41 -1.99 -2.75
CA TRP A 22 -16.30 -1.40 -3.51
C TRP A 22 -16.65 -1.12 -4.98
N ARG A 23 -17.62 -1.86 -5.53
CA ARG A 23 -18.01 -1.79 -6.95
C ARG A 23 -19.18 -0.85 -7.18
N ASN A 24 -20.15 -0.87 -6.26
CA ASN A 24 -21.45 -0.22 -6.45
C ASN A 24 -21.66 0.99 -5.51
N ALA A 25 -20.72 1.27 -4.62
CA ALA A 25 -20.75 2.38 -3.67
C ALA A 25 -19.31 2.84 -3.36
N ALA A 26 -18.97 3.02 -2.08
CA ALA A 26 -17.62 3.34 -1.61
C ALA A 26 -17.30 2.49 -0.38
N VAL A 27 -16.00 2.28 -0.12
CA VAL A 27 -15.48 1.56 1.05
C VAL A 27 -14.32 2.31 1.68
N LEU A 28 -14.07 2.04 2.96
CA LEU A 28 -12.85 2.42 3.66
C LEU A 28 -11.99 1.17 3.84
N PHE A 29 -10.86 1.09 3.13
CA PHE A 29 -9.87 0.03 3.37
C PHE A 29 -8.94 0.46 4.51
N ASP A 30 -8.98 -0.27 5.63
CA ASP A 30 -8.01 -0.12 6.71
C ASP A 30 -6.71 -0.87 6.34
N GLN A 31 -5.70 -0.11 5.92
CA GLN A 31 -4.40 -0.65 5.51
C GLN A 31 -3.32 -0.54 6.60
N SER A 32 -3.66 -0.09 7.81
CA SER A 32 -2.70 0.35 8.82
C SER A 32 -1.82 -0.76 9.44
N HIS A 33 -2.16 -2.03 9.26
CA HIS A 33 -1.57 -3.12 10.05
C HIS A 33 -0.90 -4.24 9.27
N HIS A 34 -1.05 -4.29 7.94
CA HIS A 34 -0.64 -5.46 7.15
C HIS A 34 0.64 -5.26 6.33
N MET A 35 1.16 -4.04 6.26
CA MET A 35 2.37 -3.70 5.50
C MET A 35 3.51 -3.25 6.42
N VAL A 36 4.73 -3.39 5.89
CA VAL A 36 5.92 -2.80 6.49
C VAL A 36 6.14 -1.43 5.88
N ASP A 37 6.24 -0.40 6.72
CA ASP A 37 6.58 0.94 6.27
C ASP A 37 8.10 1.17 6.36
N LEU A 38 8.69 1.63 5.25
CA LEU A 38 10.11 2.02 5.17
C LEU A 38 10.23 3.52 4.87
N PHE A 39 10.65 4.29 5.87
CA PHE A 39 10.89 5.72 5.76
C PHE A 39 12.34 5.98 5.32
N ILE A 40 12.53 6.26 4.02
CA ILE A 40 13.87 6.47 3.44
C ILE A 40 14.14 7.97 3.29
N SER A 41 15.24 8.46 3.85
CA SER A 41 15.68 9.86 3.75
C SER A 41 17.19 9.96 3.56
N GLY A 42 17.65 11.09 3.02
CA GLY A 42 19.07 11.37 2.76
C GLY A 42 19.38 11.74 1.32
N LYS A 43 20.57 12.30 1.10
CA LYS A 43 21.01 12.85 -0.21
C LYS A 43 20.93 11.84 -1.37
N ASP A 44 21.10 10.55 -1.06
CA ASP A 44 21.17 9.47 -2.05
C ASP A 44 19.92 8.57 -2.04
N ALA A 45 18.83 8.98 -1.37
CA ALA A 45 17.61 8.17 -1.29
C ALA A 45 17.03 7.80 -2.67
N LEU A 46 17.01 8.77 -3.60
CA LEU A 46 16.56 8.52 -4.98
C LEU A 46 17.54 7.61 -5.74
N LYS A 47 18.84 7.71 -5.45
CA LYS A 47 19.86 6.86 -6.08
C LYS A 47 19.67 5.40 -5.65
N LEU A 48 19.48 5.14 -4.35
CA LEU A 48 19.20 3.80 -3.83
C LEU A 48 18.00 3.16 -4.57
N MET A 49 16.90 3.91 -4.70
CA MET A 49 15.71 3.42 -5.42
C MET A 49 16.00 3.18 -6.90
N SER A 50 16.78 4.04 -7.56
CA SER A 50 17.15 3.87 -8.97
C SER A 50 18.10 2.69 -9.22
N ASP A 51 18.96 2.34 -8.26
CA ASP A 51 19.90 1.24 -8.39
C ASP A 51 19.21 -0.13 -8.18
N THR A 52 18.09 -0.17 -7.47
CA THR A 52 17.46 -1.41 -6.97
C THR A 52 16.08 -1.71 -7.54
N ALA A 53 15.33 -0.69 -7.99
CA ALA A 53 14.01 -0.88 -8.59
C ALA A 53 14.09 -1.03 -10.11
N ILE A 54 13.24 -1.87 -10.69
CA ILE A 54 13.11 -2.00 -12.16
C ILE A 54 12.46 -0.77 -12.81
N ASN A 55 11.74 0.04 -12.03
CA ASN A 55 11.02 1.21 -12.51
C ASN A 55 12.01 2.32 -12.89
N SER A 56 11.78 2.99 -14.03
CA SER A 56 12.58 4.17 -14.37
C SER A 56 12.29 5.32 -13.41
N MET A 57 13.34 5.85 -12.79
CA MET A 57 13.29 7.05 -11.95
C MET A 57 13.45 8.36 -12.74
N LYS A 58 13.58 8.27 -14.08
CA LYS A 58 13.65 9.46 -14.95
C LYS A 58 12.38 10.29 -14.82
N GLY A 59 12.53 11.56 -14.45
CA GLY A 59 11.40 12.49 -14.26
C GLY A 59 10.51 12.16 -13.06
N PHE A 60 11.00 11.39 -12.08
CA PHE A 60 10.27 11.14 -10.85
C PHE A 60 10.40 12.36 -9.91
N ALA A 61 9.32 13.13 -9.80
CA ALA A 61 9.26 14.35 -8.99
C ALA A 61 8.55 14.11 -7.66
N VAL A 62 8.73 15.03 -6.71
CA VAL A 62 8.02 15.07 -5.42
C VAL A 62 6.49 15.08 -5.66
N ASN A 63 5.73 14.46 -4.76
CA ASN A 63 4.27 14.28 -4.84
C ASN A 63 3.79 13.37 -5.98
N LYS A 64 4.61 12.39 -6.35
CA LYS A 64 4.23 11.32 -7.29
C LYS A 64 4.54 9.95 -6.67
N ALA A 65 3.64 8.98 -6.85
CA ALA A 65 3.90 7.56 -6.60
C ALA A 65 4.08 6.82 -7.94
N LYS A 66 4.76 5.68 -7.92
CA LYS A 66 5.04 4.82 -9.08
C LYS A 66 4.57 3.40 -8.84
#